data_AF-A0A9D1L2M6-F1
#
_entry.id   AF-A0A9D1L2M6-F1
#
_cell.length_a   1.000
_cell.length_b   1.000
_cell.length_c   1.000
_cell.angle_alpha   90.00
_cell.angle_beta   90.00
_cell.angle_gamma   90.00
#
_symmetry.space_group_name_H-M   'P 1'
#
loop_
_entity.id
_entity.type
_entity.pdbx_description
1 polymer ?
#
loop_
_entity_poly.entity_id
_entity_poly.type
_entity_poly.pdbx_seq_one_letter_code
_entity_poly.pdbx_strand_id
1 'polypeptide(L)'
;METIDMLINEIESEILKAKRATFSTTDIVLNRQVMLDLVTRFRASYPIVLKEAEQIKKERDDILAKAEAYANKTMDAAEENARALMSETEVLRKASEAAEAMRAEAEENYRKMDYQARSLAFNILDSAEKTIKEGLNTIADRKRKLIEE
;
A
#
# COMPACT_ATOMS: atom_id res chain seq x y z
N MET A 1 -1.47 -28.60 43.13
CA MET A 1 -1.64 -29.62 42.07
C MET A 1 -0.32 -30.35 42.00
N GLU A 2 -0.28 -31.65 42.30
CA GLU A 2 0.96 -32.44 42.15
C GLU A 2 1.33 -32.43 40.66
N THR A 3 2.52 -31.95 40.34
CA THR A 3 3.02 -31.98 38.97
C THR A 3 3.43 -33.41 38.65
N ILE A 4 3.36 -33.76 37.37
CA ILE A 4 3.85 -35.06 36.91
C ILE A 4 5.28 -35.30 37.39
N ASP A 5 6.12 -34.26 37.42
CA ASP A 5 7.48 -34.31 37.96
C ASP A 5 7.53 -34.67 39.45
N MET A 6 6.61 -34.14 40.28
CA MET A 6 6.53 -34.52 41.69
C MET A 6 6.20 -36.01 41.87
N LEU A 7 5.26 -36.53 41.07
CA LEU A 7 4.89 -37.95 41.11
C LEU A 7 6.02 -38.86 40.61
N ILE A 8 6.76 -38.44 39.59
CA ILE A 8 7.95 -39.16 39.10
C ILE A 8 9.03 -39.17 40.19
N ASN A 9 9.33 -38.02 40.80
CA ASN A 9 10.31 -37.92 41.88
C ASN A 9 9.93 -38.80 43.09
N GLU A 10 8.64 -38.93 43.39
CA GLU A 10 8.16 -39.79 44.47
C GLU A 10 8.33 -41.28 44.14
N ILE A 11 8.01 -41.69 42.91
CA ILE A 11 8.27 -43.06 42.41
C ILE A 11 9.78 -43.37 42.47
N GLU A 12 10.63 -42.45 42.00
CA GLU A 12 12.09 -42.60 42.07
C GLU A 12 12.58 -42.71 43.51
N SER A 13 12.03 -41.89 44.42
CA SER A 13 12.38 -41.94 45.84
C SER A 13 12.05 -43.29 46.47
N GLU A 14 10.88 -43.85 46.16
CA GLU A 14 10.45 -45.15 46.67
C GLU A 14 11.32 -46.30 46.11
N ILE A 15 11.75 -46.21 44.84
CA ILE A 15 12.69 -47.17 44.24
C ILE A 15 14.06 -47.09 44.91
N LEU A 16 14.58 -45.88 45.16
CA LEU A 16 15.90 -45.68 45.79
C LEU A 16 15.92 -46.11 47.26
N LYS A 17 14.80 -45.97 47.98
CA LYS A 17 14.67 -46.37 49.40
C LYS A 17 14.35 -47.85 49.58
N ALA A 18 14.02 -48.56 48.50
CA ALA A 18 13.60 -49.95 48.55
C ALA A 18 14.72 -50.88 49.06
N LYS A 19 14.34 -51.87 49.87
CA LYS A 19 15.28 -52.90 50.32
C LYS A 19 15.50 -53.94 49.24
N ARG A 20 16.71 -54.49 49.14
CA ARG A 20 17.02 -55.61 48.22
C ARG A 20 16.25 -56.87 48.62
N ALA A 21 15.75 -57.60 47.64
CA ALA A 21 15.09 -58.88 47.85
C ALA A 21 16.10 -59.94 48.30
N THR A 22 15.66 -60.88 49.14
CA THR A 22 16.51 -61.98 49.63
C THR A 22 16.98 -62.85 48.46
N PHE A 23 18.30 -63.09 48.41
CA PHE A 23 18.99 -63.84 47.35
C PHE A 23 19.03 -63.18 45.96
N SER A 24 18.72 -61.88 45.85
CA SER A 24 18.85 -61.12 44.60
C SER A 24 19.78 -59.92 44.73
N THR A 25 20.63 -59.72 43.73
CA THR A 25 21.53 -58.56 43.61
C THR A 25 20.92 -57.42 42.79
N THR A 26 19.74 -57.62 42.20
CA THR A 26 19.06 -56.63 41.34
C THR A 26 17.65 -56.32 41.80
N ASP A 27 16.96 -57.26 42.43
CA ASP A 27 15.55 -57.10 42.74
C ASP A 27 15.34 -56.33 44.05
N ILE A 28 14.31 -55.49 44.08
CA ILE A 28 13.93 -54.64 45.21
C ILE A 28 12.52 -54.96 45.68
N VAL A 29 12.28 -54.78 46.98
CA VAL A 29 10.97 -54.99 47.61
C VAL A 29 10.28 -53.63 47.78
N LEU A 30 9.15 -53.48 47.10
CA LEU A 30 8.33 -52.26 47.14
C LEU A 30 6.97 -52.54 47.79
N ASN A 31 6.41 -51.50 48.42
CA ASN A 31 5.03 -51.56 48.88
C ASN A 31 4.08 -51.43 47.68
N ARG A 32 3.39 -52.54 47.37
CA ARG A 32 2.43 -52.61 46.26
C ARG A 32 1.34 -51.54 46.35
N GLN A 33 0.81 -51.27 47.54
CA GLN A 33 -0.29 -50.32 47.71
C GLN A 33 0.17 -48.89 47.40
N VAL A 34 1.34 -48.50 47.90
CA VAL A 34 1.93 -47.17 47.64
C VAL A 34 2.21 -46.98 46.15
N MET A 35 2.82 -47.98 45.51
CA MET A 35 3.10 -47.94 44.06
C MET A 35 1.84 -47.84 43.20
N LEU A 36 0.79 -48.60 43.54
CA LEU A 36 -0.48 -48.53 42.83
C LEU A 36 -1.17 -47.17 43.01
N ASP A 37 -1.04 -46.55 44.18
CA ASP A 37 -1.55 -45.21 44.45
C ASP A 37 -0.84 -44.16 43.58
N LEU A 38 0.49 -44.20 43.53
CA LEU A 38 1.31 -43.29 42.70
C LEU A 38 0.98 -43.43 41.21
N VAL A 39 0.86 -44.67 40.71
CA VAL A 39 0.46 -44.94 39.32
C VAL A 39 -0.96 -44.43 39.03
N THR A 40 -1.87 -44.56 39.98
CA THR A 40 -3.25 -44.07 39.82
C THR A 40 -3.30 -42.54 39.75
N ARG A 41 -2.54 -41.85 40.60
CA ARG A 41 -2.40 -40.39 40.57
C ARG A 41 -1.74 -39.92 39.28
N PHE A 42 -0.70 -40.61 38.82
CA PHE A 42 -0.06 -40.31 37.53
C PHE A 42 -1.04 -40.46 36.37
N ARG A 43 -1.82 -41.56 36.33
CA ARG A 43 -2.84 -41.78 35.30
C ARG A 43 -3.97 -40.74 35.33
N ALA A 44 -4.27 -40.16 36.49
CA ALA A 44 -5.25 -39.08 36.60
C ALA A 44 -4.69 -37.74 36.10
N SER A 45 -3.44 -37.42 36.43
CA SER A 45 -2.81 -36.13 36.10
C SER A 45 -2.28 -36.05 34.66
N TYR A 46 -1.75 -37.14 34.11
CA TYR A 46 -1.18 -37.20 32.75
C TYR A 46 -2.12 -36.71 31.63
N PRO A 47 -3.37 -37.21 31.51
CA PRO A 47 -4.26 -36.79 30.42
C PRO A 47 -4.70 -35.32 30.52
N ILE A 48 -4.69 -34.74 31.72
CA ILE A 48 -5.05 -33.33 31.93
C ILE A 48 -3.96 -32.45 31.33
N VAL A 49 -2.70 -32.71 31.66
CA VAL A 49 -1.54 -31.96 31.13
C VAL A 49 -1.43 -32.13 29.62
N LEU A 50 -1.68 -33.34 29.10
CA LEU A 50 -1.65 -33.58 27.66
C LEU A 50 -2.73 -32.77 26.93
N LYS A 51 -3.97 -32.74 27.45
CA LYS A 51 -5.06 -31.94 26.86
C LYS A 51 -4.76 -30.44 26.90
N GLU A 52 -4.20 -29.96 28.00
CA GLU A 52 -3.82 -28.54 28.13
C GLU A 52 -2.74 -28.18 27.12
N ALA A 53 -1.72 -29.02 26.94
CA ALA A 53 -0.69 -28.82 25.93
C ALA A 53 -1.24 -28.84 24.49
N GLU A 54 -2.14 -29.77 24.18
CA GLU A 54 -2.84 -29.83 22.88
C GLU A 54 -3.70 -28.59 22.64
N GLN A 55 -4.40 -28.10 23.67
CA GLN A 55 -5.21 -26.90 23.61
C GLN A 55 -4.34 -25.66 23.36
N ILE A 56 -3.24 -25.48 24.11
CA ILE A 56 -2.30 -24.37 23.92
C ILE A 56 -1.74 -24.38 22.49
N LYS A 57 -1.39 -25.56 21.96
CA LYS A 57 -0.91 -25.68 20.59
C LYS A 57 -1.98 -25.21 19.59
N LYS A 58 -3.22 -25.68 19.75
CA LYS A 58 -4.33 -25.29 18.88
C LYS A 58 -4.63 -23.79 18.95
N GLU A 59 -4.65 -23.21 20.15
CA GLU A 59 -4.87 -21.78 20.35
C GLU A 59 -3.77 -20.95 19.69
N ARG A 60 -2.52 -21.38 19.78
CA ARG A 60 -1.39 -20.73 19.09
C ARG A 60 -1.56 -20.78 17.57
N ASP A 61 -1.94 -21.92 17.00
CA ASP A 61 -2.17 -22.05 15.57
C ASP A 61 -3.35 -21.16 15.10
N ASP A 62 -4.43 -21.09 15.88
CA ASP A 62 -5.57 -20.21 15.60
C ASP A 62 -5.19 -18.71 15.68
N ILE A 63 -4.34 -18.32 16.63
CA ILE A 63 -3.82 -16.95 16.74
C ILE A 63 -2.99 -16.59 15.51
N LEU A 64 -2.10 -17.49 15.08
CA LEU A 64 -1.27 -17.26 13.89
C LEU A 64 -2.14 -17.11 12.64
N ALA A 65 -3.11 -17.99 12.43
CA ALA A 65 -4.01 -17.91 11.28
C ALA A 65 -4.82 -16.59 11.28
N LYS A 66 -5.30 -16.14 12.45
CA LYS A 66 -5.99 -14.85 12.58
C LYS A 66 -5.07 -13.66 12.30
N ALA A 67 -3.82 -13.71 12.77
CA ALA A 67 -2.84 -12.66 12.52
C ALA A 67 -2.49 -12.55 11.03
N GLU A 68 -2.29 -13.68 10.35
CA GLU A 68 -2.05 -13.72 8.91
C GLU A 68 -3.25 -13.16 8.12
N ALA A 69 -4.46 -13.59 8.45
CA ALA A 69 -5.68 -13.07 7.81
C ALA A 69 -5.85 -11.56 8.03
N TYR A 70 -5.57 -11.06 9.23
CA TYR A 70 -5.62 -9.64 9.55
C TYR A 70 -4.55 -8.84 8.80
N ALA A 71 -3.33 -9.36 8.73
CA ALA A 71 -2.23 -8.74 8.00
C ALA A 71 -2.56 -8.62 6.51
N ASN A 72 -3.02 -9.71 5.88
CA ASN A 72 -3.42 -9.71 4.47
C ASN A 72 -4.54 -8.70 4.21
N LYS A 73 -5.59 -8.71 5.04
CA LYS A 73 -6.70 -7.74 4.90
C LYS A 73 -6.23 -6.28 5.04
N THR A 74 -5.26 -6.03 5.93
CA THR A 74 -4.70 -4.69 6.13
C THR A 74 -3.87 -4.26 4.92
N MET A 75 -3.07 -5.17 4.36
CA MET A 75 -2.29 -4.91 3.14
C MET A 75 -3.20 -4.63 1.95
N ASP A 76 -4.22 -5.45 1.74
CA ASP A 76 -5.19 -5.27 0.65
C ASP A 76 -5.88 -3.90 0.75
N ALA A 77 -6.34 -3.52 1.95
CA ALA A 77 -6.96 -2.22 2.18
C ALA A 77 -5.98 -1.04 1.98
N ALA A 78 -4.70 -1.21 2.35
CA ALA A 78 -3.69 -0.19 2.13
C ALA A 78 -3.36 -0.02 0.64
N GLU A 79 -3.28 -1.12 -0.11
CA GLU A 79 -3.03 -1.09 -1.55
C GLU A 79 -4.21 -0.47 -2.31
N GLU A 80 -5.45 -0.82 -1.94
CA GLU A 80 -6.65 -0.22 -2.54
C GLU A 80 -6.70 1.29 -2.29
N ASN A 81 -6.43 1.75 -1.05
CA ASN A 81 -6.36 3.16 -0.73
C ASN A 81 -5.24 3.89 -1.49
N ALA A 82 -4.05 3.27 -1.61
CA ALA A 82 -2.95 3.85 -2.37
C ALA A 82 -3.30 3.98 -3.86
N ARG A 83 -3.94 2.97 -4.45
CA ARG A 83 -4.42 2.99 -5.84
C ARG A 83 -5.46 4.09 -6.06
N ALA A 84 -6.43 4.23 -5.16
CA ALA A 84 -7.43 5.29 -5.21
C ALA A 84 -6.77 6.69 -5.16
N LEU A 85 -5.89 6.92 -4.17
CA LEU A 85 -5.18 8.19 -4.00
C LEU A 85 -4.32 8.59 -5.21
N MET A 86 -3.60 7.64 -5.79
CA MET A 86 -2.77 7.87 -6.98
C MET A 86 -3.61 8.15 -8.23
N SER A 87 -4.71 7.40 -8.41
CA SER A 87 -5.56 7.52 -9.59
C SER A 87 -6.32 8.84 -9.63
N GLU A 88 -6.79 9.33 -8.49
CA GLU A 88 -7.75 10.44 -8.47
C GLU A 88 -7.10 11.82 -8.39
N THR A 89 -5.98 11.96 -7.70
CA THR A 89 -5.51 13.31 -7.31
C THR A 89 -4.40 13.86 -8.19
N GLU A 90 -3.39 13.06 -8.52
CA GLU A 90 -2.18 13.58 -9.20
C GLU A 90 -2.33 13.59 -10.72
N VAL A 91 -2.87 12.51 -11.30
CA VAL A 91 -3.02 12.39 -12.76
C VAL A 91 -4.08 13.38 -13.28
N LEU A 92 -5.24 13.43 -12.62
CA LEU A 92 -6.33 14.33 -12.98
C LEU A 92 -5.97 15.80 -12.79
N ARG A 93 -5.31 16.16 -11.67
CA ARG A 93 -4.83 17.53 -11.44
C ARG A 93 -3.82 17.97 -12.49
N LYS A 94 -2.79 17.15 -12.76
CA LYS A 94 -1.78 17.46 -13.79
C LYS A 94 -2.39 17.55 -15.19
N ALA A 95 -3.32 16.66 -15.53
CA ALA A 95 -4.03 16.72 -16.81
C ALA A 95 -4.88 17.98 -16.94
N SER A 96 -5.58 18.39 -15.87
CA SER A 96 -6.38 19.61 -15.85
C SER A 96 -5.51 20.87 -15.96
N GLU A 97 -4.41 20.94 -15.21
CA GLU A 97 -3.46 22.05 -15.27
C GLU A 97 -2.82 22.17 -16.66
N ALA A 98 -2.42 21.04 -17.27
CA ALA A 98 -1.87 21.02 -18.62
C ALA A 98 -2.91 21.44 -19.67
N ALA A 99 -4.16 20.99 -19.56
CA ALA A 99 -5.22 21.38 -20.47
C ALA A 99 -5.55 22.88 -20.39
N GLU A 100 -5.58 23.44 -19.18
CA GLU A 100 -5.83 24.87 -18.96
C GLU A 100 -4.68 25.72 -19.51
N ALA A 101 -3.43 25.32 -19.26
CA ALA A 101 -2.25 25.98 -19.81
C ALA A 101 -2.22 25.95 -21.34
N MET A 102 -2.53 24.80 -21.94
CA MET A 102 -2.59 24.65 -23.40
C MET A 102 -3.69 25.52 -24.03
N ARG A 103 -4.84 25.64 -23.38
CA ARG A 103 -5.91 26.55 -23.82
C ARG A 103 -5.50 28.02 -23.72
N ALA A 104 -4.89 28.41 -22.60
CA ALA A 104 -4.42 29.78 -22.41
C ALA A 104 -3.37 30.17 -23.45
N GLU A 105 -2.40 29.28 -23.71
CA GLU A 105 -1.38 29.47 -24.74
C GLU A 105 -2.00 29.54 -26.15
N ALA A 106 -2.93 28.65 -26.48
CA ALA A 106 -3.61 28.66 -27.77
C ALA A 106 -4.40 29.96 -27.99
N GLU A 107 -5.08 30.47 -26.96
CA GLU A 107 -5.85 31.71 -27.06
C GLU A 107 -4.95 32.95 -27.13
N GLU A 108 -3.84 32.98 -26.39
CA GLU A 108 -2.84 34.04 -26.51
C GLU A 108 -2.23 34.05 -27.92
N ASN A 109 -1.86 32.89 -28.45
CA ASN A 109 -1.31 32.75 -29.80
C ASN A 109 -2.32 33.17 -30.87
N TYR A 110 -3.59 32.78 -30.71
CA TYR A 110 -4.66 33.22 -31.60
C TYR A 110 -4.80 34.75 -31.61
N ARG A 111 -4.82 35.38 -30.43
CA ARG A 111 -4.92 36.85 -30.31
C ARG A 111 -3.73 37.55 -30.94
N LYS A 112 -2.51 37.04 -30.73
CA LYS A 112 -1.30 37.57 -31.37
C LYS A 112 -1.39 37.46 -32.90
N MET A 113 -1.84 36.32 -33.40
CA MET A 113 -1.95 36.06 -34.84
C MET A 113 -3.02 36.93 -35.49
N ASP A 114 -4.20 37.10 -34.86
CA ASP A 114 -5.25 38.01 -35.33
C ASP A 114 -4.76 39.46 -35.36
N TYR A 115 -4.08 39.91 -34.30
CA TYR A 115 -3.51 41.26 -34.26
C TYR A 115 -2.46 41.48 -35.37
N GLN A 116 -1.55 40.52 -35.57
CA GLN A 116 -0.55 40.57 -36.63
C GLN A 116 -1.19 40.60 -38.03
N ALA A 117 -2.22 39.78 -38.26
CA ALA A 117 -2.94 39.75 -39.52
C ALA A 117 -3.64 41.09 -39.82
N ARG A 118 -4.31 41.68 -38.80
CA ARG A 118 -4.94 43.00 -38.92
C ARG A 118 -3.92 44.10 -39.20
N SER A 119 -2.79 44.09 -38.49
CA SER A 119 -1.71 45.06 -38.69
C SER A 119 -1.11 44.96 -40.09
N LEU A 120 -0.87 43.74 -40.59
CA LEU A 120 -0.41 43.50 -41.95
C LEU A 120 -1.42 44.01 -42.99
N ALA A 121 -2.70 43.69 -42.82
CA ALA A 121 -3.76 44.17 -43.71
C ALA A 121 -3.83 45.70 -43.72
N PHE A 122 -3.73 46.34 -42.55
CA PHE A 122 -3.69 47.79 -42.43
C PHE A 122 -2.50 48.39 -43.20
N ASN A 123 -1.29 47.86 -43.03
CA ASN A 123 -0.09 48.37 -43.70
C ASN A 123 -0.18 48.24 -45.24
N ILE A 124 -0.75 47.13 -45.73
CA ILE A 124 -0.96 46.94 -47.17
C ILE A 124 -1.96 47.96 -47.70
N LEU A 125 -3.08 48.18 -46.98
CA LEU A 125 -4.10 49.16 -47.37
C LEU A 125 -3.57 50.59 -47.32
N ASP A 126 -2.82 50.97 -46.28
CA ASP A 126 -2.20 52.30 -46.14
C ASP A 126 -1.19 52.56 -47.26
N SER A 127 -0.37 51.58 -47.60
CA SER A 127 0.57 51.68 -48.72
C SER A 127 -0.17 51.85 -50.06
N ALA A 128 -1.22 51.07 -50.31
CA ALA A 128 -2.02 51.17 -51.53
C ALA A 128 -2.71 52.54 -51.62
N GLU A 129 -3.26 53.05 -50.52
CA GLU A 129 -3.88 54.37 -50.46
C GLU A 129 -2.89 55.49 -50.78
N LYS A 130 -1.68 55.43 -50.21
CA LYS A 130 -0.60 56.40 -50.51
C LYS A 130 -0.21 56.40 -51.99
N THR A 131 0.03 55.23 -52.56
CA THR A 131 0.39 55.11 -53.98
C THR A 131 -0.72 55.64 -54.90
N ILE A 132 -1.99 55.38 -54.58
CA ILE A 132 -3.12 55.91 -55.35
C ILE A 132 -3.19 57.44 -55.23
N LYS A 133 -3.03 58.00 -54.04
CA LYS A 133 -3.03 59.46 -53.82
C LYS A 133 -1.90 60.15 -54.59
N GLU A 134 -0.70 59.58 -54.58
CA GLU A 134 0.45 60.09 -55.35
C GLU A 134 0.18 60.05 -56.86
N GLY A 135 -0.40 58.95 -57.36
CA GLY A 135 -0.82 58.80 -58.75
C GLY A 135 -1.87 59.85 -59.16
N LEU A 136 -2.89 60.06 -58.33
CA LEU A 136 -3.92 61.08 -58.55
C LEU A 136 -3.35 62.50 -58.58
N ASN A 137 -2.46 62.83 -57.63
CA ASN A 137 -1.78 64.13 -57.61
C ASN A 137 -0.97 64.36 -58.89
N THR A 138 -0.26 63.33 -59.37
CA THR A 138 0.52 63.39 -60.62
C THR A 138 -0.39 63.64 -61.84
N ILE A 139 -1.55 62.99 -61.90
CA ILE A 139 -2.54 63.20 -62.97
C ILE A 139 -3.10 64.63 -62.91
N ALA A 140 -3.45 65.11 -61.71
CA ALA A 140 -3.97 66.46 -61.51
C ALA A 140 -2.96 67.52 -61.96
N ASP A 141 -1.70 67.37 -61.59
CA ASP A 141 -0.61 68.25 -62.01
C ASP A 141 -0.40 68.24 -63.53
N ARG A 142 -0.40 67.05 -64.16
CA ARG A 142 -0.30 66.94 -65.63
C ARG A 142 -1.49 67.60 -66.34
N LYS A 143 -2.71 67.42 -65.81
CA LYS A 143 -3.91 68.06 -66.36
C LYS A 143 -3.85 69.59 -66.25
N ARG A 144 -3.33 70.14 -65.15
CA ARG A 144 -3.16 71.59 -64.98
C ARG A 144 -2.18 72.17 -66.00
N LYS A 145 -1.02 71.52 -66.18
CA LYS A 145 0.01 71.96 -67.14
C LYS A 145 -0.50 72.01 -68.60
N LEU A 146 -1.36 71.07 -69.00
CA LEU A 146 -1.97 71.05 -70.34
C LEU A 146 -2.93 72.22 -70.63
N ILE A 147 -3.39 72.92 -69.60
CA ILE A 147 -4.32 74.07 -69.73
C ILE A 147 -3.55 75.40 -69.62
N GLU A 148 -2.35 75.38 -69.04
CA GLU A 148 -1.49 76.55 -68.84
C GLU A 148 -0.45 76.76 -69.96
N GLU A 149 -0.22 75.76 -70.82
CA GLU A 149 0.47 75.86 -72.13
C GLU A 149 -0.51 76.14 -73.27
#